data_AF-A0AAD9UH87-F1
#
_entry.id   AF-A0AAD9UH87-F1
#
_cell.length_a   1.000
_cell.length_b   1.000
_cell.length_c   1.000
_cell.angle_alpha   90.00
_cell.angle_beta   90.00
_cell.angle_gamma   90.00
#
_symmetry.space_group_name_H-M   'P 1'
#
loop_
_entity.id
_entity.type
_entity.pdbx_description
1 polymer ?
#
loop_
_entity_poly.entity_id
_entity_poly.type
_entity_poly.pdbx_seq_one_letter_code
_entity_poly.pdbx_strand_id
1 'polypeptide(L)'
;MDGLNLKKFASDAGTLFTRAKQYTEEKFGHADKTELDAHFENLLQRADNTRQWTESILSQTESVLQPNPNMRMEDYFYQKLDKKKPTRLTNVEILGQTMIDAGNGFGPGTGYGE
;
A
#
# COMPACT_ATOMS: atom_id res chain seq x y z
N MET A 1 -22.30 0.67 55.37
CA MET A 1 -22.34 0.68 53.90
C MET A 1 -21.06 1.34 53.44
N ASP A 2 -20.04 0.52 53.21
CA ASP A 2 -18.68 0.94 52.88
C ASP A 2 -18.64 1.69 51.55
N GLY A 3 -18.13 2.92 51.60
CA GLY A 3 -17.82 3.69 50.41
C GLY A 3 -16.68 3.01 49.65
N LEU A 4 -16.99 2.45 48.49
CA LEU A 4 -16.04 1.85 47.57
C LEU A 4 -14.93 2.87 47.28
N ASN A 5 -13.71 2.61 47.78
CA ASN A 5 -12.53 3.46 47.64
C ASN A 5 -11.96 3.35 46.21
N LEU A 6 -12.70 3.91 45.25
CA LEU A 6 -12.38 3.95 43.82
C LEU A 6 -10.97 4.50 43.53
N LYS A 7 -10.50 5.42 44.39
CA LYS A 7 -9.16 6.02 44.30
C LYS A 7 -8.03 5.02 44.57
N LYS A 8 -8.22 4.08 45.52
CA LYS A 8 -7.24 3.03 45.82
C LYS A 8 -7.24 1.95 44.72
N PHE A 9 -8.43 1.59 44.22
CA PHE A 9 -8.55 0.66 43.10
C PHE A 9 -7.87 1.18 41.83
N ALA A 10 -8.00 2.48 41.53
CA ALA A 10 -7.34 3.10 40.38
C ALA A 10 -5.80 3.17 40.53
N SER A 11 -5.28 3.46 41.72
CA SER A 11 -3.82 3.46 41.96
C SER A 11 -3.23 2.06 41.83
N ASP A 12 -3.93 1.05 42.37
CA ASP A 12 -3.47 -0.33 42.32
C ASP A 12 -3.51 -0.88 40.88
N ALA A 13 -4.55 -0.54 40.11
CA ALA A 13 -4.61 -0.86 38.68
C ALA A 13 -3.48 -0.18 37.87
N GLY A 14 -3.12 1.06 38.20
CA GLY A 14 -2.02 1.78 37.54
C GLY A 14 -0.64 1.15 37.78
N THR A 15 -0.39 0.65 39.00
CA THR A 15 0.86 -0.06 39.32
C THR A 15 0.94 -1.43 38.64
N LEU A 16 -0.17 -2.16 38.54
CA LEU A 16 -0.24 -3.41 37.79
C LEU A 16 -0.03 -3.20 36.29
N PHE A 17 -0.61 -2.13 35.71
CA PHE A 17 -0.40 -1.77 34.30
C PHE A 17 1.06 -1.41 34.03
N THR A 18 1.69 -0.66 34.92
CA THR A 18 3.11 -0.29 34.81
C THR A 18 4.01 -1.52 34.88
N ARG A 19 3.73 -2.46 35.80
CA ARG A 19 4.50 -3.70 35.93
C ARG A 19 4.28 -4.64 34.74
N ALA A 20 3.06 -4.70 34.19
CA ALA A 20 2.77 -5.47 32.98
C ALA A 20 3.50 -4.89 31.75
N LYS A 21 3.48 -3.56 31.60
CA LYS A 21 4.23 -2.84 30.55
C LYS A 21 5.74 -3.12 30.66
N GLN A 22 6.29 -3.01 31.86
CA GLN A 22 7.71 -3.25 32.11
C GLN A 22 8.07 -4.72 31.86
N TYR A 23 7.23 -5.67 32.28
CA TYR A 23 7.44 -7.09 31.99
C TYR A 23 7.37 -7.38 30.49
N THR A 24 6.48 -6.72 29.73
CA THR A 24 6.45 -6.84 28.28
C THR A 24 7.68 -6.21 27.62
N GLU A 25 8.16 -5.07 28.10
CA GLU A 25 9.39 -4.42 27.59
C GLU A 25 10.64 -5.27 27.86
N GLU A 26 10.74 -5.88 29.05
CA GLU A 26 11.86 -6.76 29.42
C GLU A 26 11.83 -8.11 28.68
N LYS A 27 10.64 -8.64 28.38
CA LYS A 27 10.48 -9.91 27.64
C LYS A 27 10.54 -9.77 26.13
N PHE A 28 10.11 -8.64 25.58
CA PHE A 28 10.29 -8.35 24.16
C PHE A 28 11.72 -7.96 23.82
N GLY A 29 12.52 -7.58 24.82
CA GLY A 29 13.86 -7.08 24.62
C GLY A 29 13.85 -5.82 23.76
N HIS A 30 14.97 -5.09 23.75
CA HIS A 30 15.25 -4.33 22.55
C HIS A 30 15.53 -5.39 21.48
N ALA A 31 14.50 -5.78 20.74
CA ALA A 31 14.71 -6.36 19.43
C ALA A 31 15.36 -5.23 18.62
N ASP A 32 16.67 -5.08 18.78
CA ASP A 32 17.47 -4.15 18.01
C ASP A 32 17.05 -4.40 16.57
N LYS A 33 16.42 -3.38 15.97
CA LYS A 33 16.01 -3.40 14.57
C LYS A 33 17.23 -3.89 13.82
N THR A 34 17.12 -5.01 13.10
CA THR A 34 18.23 -5.55 12.31
C THR A 34 18.90 -4.39 11.61
N GLU A 35 20.11 -4.03 12.04
CA GLU A 35 20.82 -2.87 11.50
C GLU A 35 21.27 -3.25 10.10
N LEU A 36 20.43 -2.92 9.13
CA LEU A 36 20.77 -3.01 7.73
C LEU A 36 21.65 -1.80 7.44
N ASP A 37 22.86 -2.04 6.94
CA ASP A 37 23.69 -0.96 6.43
C ASP A 37 22.91 -0.17 5.37
N ALA A 38 23.14 1.15 5.31
CA ALA A 38 22.43 2.07 4.43
C ALA A 38 22.47 1.61 2.97
N HIS A 39 23.54 0.94 2.53
CA HIS A 39 23.61 0.34 1.21
C HIS A 39 22.54 -0.73 0.97
N PHE A 40 22.31 -1.62 1.95
CA PHE A 40 21.32 -2.67 1.84
C PHE A 40 19.89 -2.12 1.93
N GLU A 41 19.63 -1.14 2.81
CA GLU A 41 18.32 -0.46 2.86
C GLU A 41 17.98 0.20 1.51
N ASN A 42 18.94 0.86 0.87
CA ASN A 42 18.76 1.44 -0.46
C ASN A 42 18.49 0.38 -1.53
N LEU A 43 19.22 -0.74 -1.50
CA LEU A 43 19.01 -1.83 -2.45
C LEU A 43 17.61 -2.46 -2.29
N LEU A 44 17.19 -2.69 -1.04
CA LEU A 44 15.88 -3.24 -0.73
C LEU A 44 14.76 -2.31 -1.19
N GLN A 45 14.86 -1.01 -0.88
CA GLN A 45 13.88 -0.02 -1.32
C GLN A 45 13.76 0.03 -2.86
N ARG A 46 14.88 -0.06 -3.58
CA ARG A 46 14.88 -0.12 -5.04
C ARG A 46 14.23 -1.39 -5.56
N ALA A 47 14.51 -2.55 -4.94
CA ALA A 47 13.92 -3.82 -5.33
C ALA A 47 12.40 -3.82 -5.14
N ASP A 48 11.91 -3.32 -3.99
CA ASP A 48 10.49 -3.21 -3.69
C ASP A 48 9.77 -2.26 -4.64
N ASN A 49 10.34 -1.07 -4.89
CA ASN A 49 9.81 -0.14 -5.88
C ASN A 49 9.77 -0.77 -7.27
N THR A 50 10.83 -1.48 -7.67
CA THR A 50 10.90 -2.16 -8.98
C THR A 50 9.80 -3.21 -9.12
N ARG A 51 9.62 -4.03 -8.08
CA ARG A 51 8.59 -5.06 -8.05
C ARG A 51 7.19 -4.44 -8.16
N GLN A 52 6.89 -3.46 -7.32
CA GLN A 52 5.57 -2.82 -7.27
C GLN A 52 5.17 -2.23 -8.63
N TRP A 53 6.08 -1.50 -9.28
CA TRP A 53 5.80 -0.90 -10.58
C TRP A 53 5.70 -1.93 -11.69
N THR A 54 6.53 -2.98 -11.65
CA THR A 54 6.46 -4.08 -12.62
C THR A 54 5.11 -4.80 -12.53
N GLU A 55 4.66 -5.13 -11.32
CA GLU A 55 3.36 -5.76 -11.09
C GLU A 55 2.21 -4.86 -11.55
N SER A 56 2.31 -3.55 -11.30
CA SER A 56 1.31 -2.57 -11.74
C SER A 56 1.22 -2.46 -13.26
N ILE A 57 2.36 -2.34 -13.95
CA ILE A 57 2.43 -2.27 -15.42
C ILE A 57 1.88 -3.56 -16.04
N LEU A 58 2.23 -4.73 -15.48
CA LEU A 58 1.73 -6.02 -15.95
C LEU A 58 0.20 -6.06 -15.84
N SER A 59 -0.35 -5.72 -14.67
CA SER A 59 -1.80 -5.74 -14.45
C SER A 59 -2.55 -4.80 -15.40
N GLN A 60 -2.02 -3.60 -15.65
CA GLN A 60 -2.67 -2.67 -16.60
C GLN A 60 -2.53 -3.13 -18.05
N THR A 61 -1.41 -3.76 -18.41
CA THR A 61 -1.22 -4.37 -19.73
C THR A 61 -2.22 -5.49 -19.97
N GLU A 62 -2.47 -6.33 -18.96
CA GLU A 62 -3.53 -7.35 -19.03
C GLU A 62 -4.91 -6.73 -19.25
N SER A 63 -5.22 -5.60 -18.61
CA SER A 63 -6.50 -4.90 -18.83
C SER A 63 -6.68 -4.39 -20.27
N VAL A 64 -5.58 -4.04 -20.94
CA VAL A 64 -5.56 -3.62 -22.35
C VAL A 64 -5.75 -4.82 -23.27
N LEU A 65 -5.03 -5.92 -23.01
CA LEU A 65 -5.07 -7.13 -23.84
C LEU A 65 -6.37 -7.93 -23.66
N GLN A 66 -6.89 -7.96 -22.44
CA GLN A 66 -8.09 -8.69 -22.06
C GLN A 66 -9.06 -7.74 -21.32
N PRO A 67 -9.75 -6.87 -22.08
CA PRO A 67 -10.66 -5.91 -21.48
C PRO A 67 -11.82 -6.61 -20.75
N ASN A 68 -12.25 -6.03 -19.63
CA ASN A 68 -13.35 -6.55 -18.83
C ASN A 68 -14.60 -6.82 -19.70
N PRO A 69 -15.13 -8.06 -19.75
CA PRO A 69 -16.29 -8.42 -20.55
C PRO A 69 -17.53 -7.55 -20.26
N ASN A 70 -17.72 -7.15 -19.01
CA ASN A 70 -18.85 -6.30 -18.62
C ASN A 70 -18.72 -4.89 -19.23
N MET A 71 -17.52 -4.30 -19.21
CA MET A 71 -17.27 -3.01 -19.84
C MET A 71 -17.44 -3.08 -21.37
N ARG A 72 -16.99 -4.18 -21.99
CA ARG A 72 -17.18 -4.39 -23.43
C ARG A 72 -18.66 -4.48 -23.81
N MET A 73 -19.45 -5.18 -23.00
CA MET A 73 -20.89 -5.32 -23.21
C MET A 73 -21.60 -3.98 -23.00
N GLU A 74 -21.25 -3.22 -21.97
CA GLU A 74 -21.76 -1.87 -21.73
C GLU A 74 -21.45 -0.94 -22.92
N ASP A 75 -20.21 -0.93 -23.40
CA ASP A 75 -19.80 -0.15 -24.57
C ASP A 75 -20.59 -0.52 -25.82
N TYR A 76 -20.82 -1.82 -26.03
CA TYR A 76 -21.65 -2.31 -27.12
C TYR A 76 -23.11 -1.83 -26.99
N PHE A 77 -23.68 -1.82 -25.79
CA PHE A 77 -25.03 -1.30 -25.57
C PHE A 77 -25.14 0.19 -25.88
N TYR A 78 -24.21 1.02 -25.40
CA TYR A 78 -24.19 2.45 -25.72
C TYR A 78 -24.06 2.68 -27.23
N GLN A 79 -23.20 1.91 -27.91
CA GLN A 79 -23.04 1.98 -29.35
C GLN A 79 -24.32 1.60 -30.11
N LYS A 80 -25.05 0.56 -29.65
CA LYS A 80 -26.28 0.11 -30.32
C LYS A 80 -27.49 1.00 -30.06
N LEU A 81 -27.53 1.68 -28.92
CA LEU A 81 -28.61 2.60 -28.57
C LEU A 81 -28.35 4.03 -29.02
N ASP A 82 -27.22 4.29 -29.69
CA ASP A 82 -26.72 5.61 -30.09
C ASP A 82 -26.73 6.62 -28.93
N LYS A 83 -26.41 6.11 -27.73
CA LYS A 83 -26.38 6.88 -26.49
C LYS A 83 -24.95 7.30 -26.18
N LYS A 84 -24.80 8.51 -25.65
CA LYS A 84 -23.49 9.02 -25.22
C LYS A 84 -22.91 8.14 -24.11
N LYS A 85 -21.76 7.52 -24.39
CA LYS A 85 -20.97 6.76 -23.42
C LYS A 85 -20.47 7.70 -22.31
N PRO A 86 -20.41 7.25 -21.04
CA PRO A 86 -19.75 8.01 -19.97
C PRO A 86 -18.28 8.28 -20.32
N THR A 87 -17.80 9.49 -20.00
CA THR A 87 -16.38 9.84 -20.15
C THR A 87 -15.59 9.11 -19.08
N ARG A 88 -14.79 8.13 -19.52
CA ARG A 88 -13.85 7.38 -18.67
C ARG A 88 -12.53 7.24 -19.41
N LEU A 89 -11.44 7.19 -18.66
CA LEU A 89 -10.13 6.85 -19.22
C LEU A 89 -10.21 5.45 -19.85
N THR A 90 -9.64 5.33 -21.03
CA THR A 90 -9.44 4.05 -21.71
C THR A 90 -8.32 3.26 -21.01
N ASN A 91 -8.34 1.94 -21.16
CA ASN A 91 -7.32 1.08 -20.56
C ASN A 91 -5.90 1.47 -21.03
N VAL A 92 -5.77 1.98 -22.26
CA VAL A 92 -4.50 2.47 -22.82
C VAL A 92 -4.05 3.76 -22.14
N GLU A 93 -4.96 4.70 -21.88
CA GLU A 93 -4.64 5.93 -21.13
C GLU A 93 -4.22 5.62 -19.69
N ILE A 94 -4.91 4.67 -19.05
CA ILE A 94 -4.56 4.20 -17.70
C ILE A 94 -3.17 3.54 -17.69
N LEU A 95 -2.88 2.68 -18.66
CA LEU A 95 -1.55 2.07 -18.81
C LEU A 95 -0.48 3.15 -19.04
N GLY A 96 -0.72 4.10 -19.94
CA GLY A 96 0.20 5.21 -20.22
C GLY A 96 0.50 6.03 -18.96
N GLN A 97 -0.53 6.38 -18.18
CA GLN A 97 -0.34 7.07 -16.91
C GLN A 97 0.49 6.23 -15.92
N THR A 98 0.20 4.93 -15.83
CA THR A 98 0.94 4.01 -14.95
C THR A 98 2.42 3.92 -15.35
N MET A 99 2.73 3.94 -16.65
CA MET A 99 4.11 3.93 -17.15
C MET A 99 4.84 5.25 -16.83
N ILE A 100 4.17 6.39 -16.92
CA ILE A 100 4.72 7.70 -16.53
C ILE A 100 5.02 7.72 -15.04
N ASP A 101 4.07 7.28 -14.21
CA ASP A 101 4.22 7.24 -12.76
C ASP A 101 5.35 6.27 -12.34
N ALA A 102 5.45 5.12 -13.03
CA ALA A 102 6.53 4.16 -12.83
C ALA A 102 7.90 4.75 -13.20
N GLY A 103 8.02 5.43 -14.35
CA GLY A 103 9.26 6.11 -14.75
C GLY A 103 9.72 7.12 -13.70
N ASN A 104 8.79 7.94 -13.19
CA ASN A 104 9.06 8.87 -12.10
C ASN A 104 9.45 8.16 -10.80
N GLY A 105 8.83 7.01 -10.50
CA GLY A 105 9.10 6.18 -9.32
C GLY A 105 10.44 5.44 -9.38
N PHE A 106 10.93 5.09 -10.56
CA PHE A 106 12.29 4.54 -10.74
C PHE A 106 13.36 5.62 -10.58
N GLY A 107 13.04 6.85 -10.99
CA GLY A 107 13.86 8.03 -10.77
C GLY A 107 14.90 8.29 -11.88
N PRO A 108 15.33 9.55 -12.04
CA PRO A 108 16.07 10.07 -13.21
C PRO A 108 17.55 9.67 -13.26
N GLY A 109 17.93 8.54 -12.66
CA GLY A 109 19.29 7.97 -12.72
C GLY A 109 19.27 6.46 -12.91
N THR A 110 18.11 5.91 -13.28
CA THR A 110 17.92 4.49 -13.59
C THR A 110 17.59 4.37 -15.06
N GLY A 111 18.03 3.30 -15.73
CA GLY A 111 17.74 3.10 -17.16
C GLY A 111 16.25 2.91 -17.50
N TYR A 112 15.37 2.95 -16.50
CA TYR A 112 13.91 2.86 -16.65
C TYR A 112 13.17 4.18 -16.39
N GLY A 113 13.86 5.20 -15.86
CA GLY A 113 13.29 6.51 -15.53
C GLY A 113 13.83 7.68 -16.36
N GLU A 114 14.67 7.39 -17.37
CA GLU A 114 15.10 8.35 -18.41
C GLU A 114 14.18 8.35 -19.63
#